data_AF-A0A1J5IDG7-F1
#
_entry.id   AF-A0A1J5IDG7-F1
#
_cell.length_a   1.000
_cell.length_b   1.000
_cell.length_c   1.000
_cell.angle_alpha   90.00
_cell.angle_beta   90.00
_cell.angle_gamma   90.00
#
_symmetry.space_group_name_H-M   'P 1'
#
loop_
_entity.id
_entity.type
_entity.pdbx_description
1 polymer ?
#
loop_
_entity_poly.entity_id
_entity_poly.type
_entity_poly.pdbx_seq_one_letter_code
_entity_poly.pdbx_strand_id
1 'polypeptide(L)'
;MKMLIEDPKTFFQERGEKLHYVGFLKAPQNWLPLCHASCPDSNPHLDTLFLADSYAVMDEVLKFHADRIPAVDKTLIQYLLPEEIANLVDRYALQRIALLVKDDDTMFQCDCGCGCG
;
A
#
# COMPACT_ATOMS: atom_id res chain seq x y z
N MET A 1 9.56 -0.42 9.24
CA MET A 1 8.41 -0.02 8.40
C MET A 1 7.25 0.23 9.33
N LYS A 2 6.62 1.41 9.23
CA LYS A 2 5.43 1.77 9.99
C LYS A 2 4.19 1.59 9.13
N MET A 3 3.12 1.09 9.73
CA MET A 3 1.79 1.03 9.10
C MET A 3 0.86 2.01 9.80
N LEU A 4 0.24 2.88 9.03
CA LEU A 4 -0.84 3.76 9.47
C LEU A 4 -2.15 3.21 8.91
N ILE A 5 -3.14 3.00 9.78
CA ILE A 5 -4.44 2.47 9.36
C ILE A 5 -5.50 3.53 9.63
N GLU A 6 -6.18 3.96 8.56
CA GLU A 6 -7.17 5.03 8.58
C GLU A 6 -8.41 4.59 7.80
N ASP A 7 -9.55 5.24 8.04
CA ASP A 7 -10.69 5.13 7.14
C ASP A 7 -10.43 5.95 5.85
N PRO A 8 -11.02 5.57 4.69
CA PRO A 8 -10.78 6.25 3.43
C PRO A 8 -11.08 7.74 3.46
N LYS A 9 -12.11 8.18 4.19
CA LYS A 9 -12.49 9.60 4.24
C LYS A 9 -11.39 10.41 4.91
N THR A 10 -10.89 9.97 6.06
CA THR A 10 -9.77 10.61 6.76
C THR A 10 -8.52 10.62 5.88
N PHE A 11 -8.19 9.49 5.25
CA PHE A 11 -7.04 9.39 4.35
C PHE A 11 -7.10 10.41 3.20
N PHE A 12 -8.23 10.50 2.48
CA PHE A 12 -8.35 11.44 1.36
C PHE A 12 -8.43 12.90 1.82
N GLN A 13 -8.91 13.19 3.03
CA GLN A 13 -8.89 14.55 3.58
C GLN A 13 -7.48 15.03 3.92
N GLU A 14 -6.64 14.14 4.47
CA GLU A 14 -5.28 14.50 4.90
C GLU A 14 -4.23 14.37 3.78
N ARG A 15 -4.46 13.47 2.81
CA ARG A 15 -3.47 13.04 1.83
C ARG A 15 -3.99 13.00 0.39
N GLY A 16 -5.20 13.50 0.12
CA GLY A 16 -5.91 13.39 -1.16
C GLY A 16 -5.29 14.10 -2.37
N GLU A 17 -4.06 14.61 -2.26
CA GLU A 17 -3.28 15.18 -3.38
C GLU A 17 -2.03 14.34 -3.70
N LYS A 18 -1.67 13.38 -2.84
CA LYS A 18 -0.44 12.59 -3.00
C LYS A 18 -0.72 11.30 -3.78
N LEU A 19 0.20 10.98 -4.67
CA LEU A 19 0.21 9.69 -5.35
C LEU A 19 0.81 8.64 -4.41
N HIS A 20 0.32 7.41 -4.51
CA HIS A 20 0.81 6.29 -3.71
C HIS A 20 1.02 5.05 -4.57
N TYR A 21 1.97 4.21 -4.16
CA TYR A 21 2.18 2.91 -4.78
C TYR A 21 1.13 1.91 -4.30
N VAL A 22 0.53 1.19 -5.25
CA VAL A 22 -0.46 0.13 -5.01
C VAL A 22 0.02 -1.15 -5.66
N GLY A 23 0.08 -2.21 -4.88
CA GLY A 23 0.41 -3.55 -5.36
C GLY A 23 -0.82 -4.26 -5.90
N PHE A 24 -0.65 -5.04 -6.95
CA PHE A 24 -1.66 -5.86 -7.59
C PHE A 24 -1.15 -7.29 -7.74
N LEU A 25 -2.04 -8.24 -7.45
CA LEU A 25 -1.82 -9.67 -7.59
C LEU A 25 -2.64 -10.17 -8.79
N LYS A 26 -2.02 -10.94 -9.68
CA LYS A 26 -2.73 -11.64 -10.74
C LYS A 26 -3.26 -12.96 -10.19
N ALA A 27 -4.58 -13.08 -10.10
CA ALA A 27 -5.27 -14.35 -9.96
C ALA A 27 -5.59 -14.92 -11.36
N PRO A 28 -5.97 -16.20 -11.51
CA PRO A 28 -6.16 -16.83 -12.81
C PRO A 28 -7.05 -16.01 -13.78
N GLN A 29 -8.14 -15.44 -13.26
CA GLN A 29 -9.08 -14.68 -14.09
C GLN A 29 -8.86 -13.16 -14.03
N ASN A 30 -8.35 -12.62 -12.92
CA ASN A 30 -8.45 -11.17 -12.63
C ASN A 30 -7.14 -10.60 -12.06
N TRP A 31 -6.91 -9.31 -12.24
CA TRP A 31 -5.98 -8.54 -11.40
C TRP A 31 -6.75 -8.01 -10.20
N LEU A 32 -6.19 -8.17 -9.00
CA LEU A 32 -6.78 -7.71 -7.76
C LEU A 32 -5.77 -6.80 -7.03
N PRO A 33 -6.22 -5.68 -6.45
CA PRO A 33 -5.35 -4.90 -5.57
C PRO A 33 -4.96 -5.75 -4.35
N LEU A 34 -3.81 -5.45 -3.77
CA LEU A 34 -3.37 -6.08 -2.54
C LEU A 34 -4.23 -5.55 -1.38
N CYS A 35 -5.08 -6.43 -0.86
CA CYS A 35 -5.96 -6.15 0.26
C CYS A 35 -5.79 -7.19 1.37
N HIS A 36 -6.16 -6.83 2.60
CA HIS A 36 -6.37 -7.82 3.68
C HIS A 36 -7.70 -7.63 4.39
N ALA A 37 -8.10 -8.68 5.12
CA ALA A 37 -9.20 -8.65 6.06
C ALA A 37 -8.68 -8.20 7.44
N SER A 38 -9.12 -7.05 7.92
CA SER A 38 -8.60 -6.46 9.17
C SER A 38 -8.90 -7.26 10.43
N CYS A 39 -9.95 -8.07 10.41
CA CYS A 39 -10.30 -8.98 11.51
C CYS A 39 -10.73 -10.34 10.94
N PRO A 40 -9.80 -11.19 10.51
CA PRO A 40 -10.12 -12.41 9.76
C PRO A 40 -10.99 -13.39 10.58
N ASP A 41 -10.90 -13.36 11.92
CA ASP A 41 -11.68 -14.23 12.81
C ASP A 41 -13.16 -13.82 12.91
N SER A 42 -13.47 -12.54 12.75
CA SER A 42 -14.84 -12.01 12.88
C SER A 42 -15.45 -11.54 11.56
N ASN A 43 -14.63 -11.18 10.58
CA ASN A 43 -15.00 -10.75 9.25
C ASN A 43 -13.94 -11.21 8.25
N PRO A 44 -14.14 -12.34 7.55
CA PRO A 44 -13.16 -12.86 6.60
C PRO A 44 -13.12 -12.06 5.29
N HIS A 45 -13.96 -11.03 5.12
CA HIS A 45 -13.97 -10.21 3.92
C HIS A 45 -12.78 -9.24 3.88
N LEU A 46 -12.17 -9.12 2.70
CA LEU A 46 -11.14 -8.13 2.46
C LEU A 46 -11.76 -6.73 2.59
N ASP A 47 -11.19 -5.91 3.48
CA ASP A 47 -11.72 -4.59 3.83
C ASP A 47 -10.66 -3.49 3.83
N THR A 48 -9.38 -3.85 3.68
CA THR A 48 -8.26 -2.93 3.83
C THR A 48 -7.38 -2.91 2.58
N LEU A 49 -7.20 -1.75 1.96
CA LEU A 49 -6.26 -1.53 0.84
C LEU A 49 -4.85 -1.21 1.34
N PHE A 50 -3.81 -1.84 0.78
CA PHE A 50 -2.42 -1.44 1.03
C PHE A 50 -1.95 -0.35 0.07
N LEU A 51 -1.38 0.71 0.63
CA LEU A 51 -0.70 1.78 -0.09
C LEU A 51 0.72 1.93 0.46
N ALA A 52 1.65 2.47 -0.33
CA ALA A 52 2.97 2.84 0.18
C ALA A 52 3.47 4.15 -0.45
N ASP A 53 4.29 4.88 0.30
CA ASP A 53 4.97 6.09 -0.20
C ASP A 53 6.25 5.74 -0.99
N SER A 54 6.65 4.46 -1.01
CA SER A 54 7.85 3.99 -1.69
C SER A 54 7.57 2.70 -2.45
N TYR A 55 8.09 2.64 -3.68
CA TYR A 55 8.07 1.43 -4.49
C TYR A 55 8.72 0.24 -3.76
N ALA A 56 9.87 0.47 -3.12
CA ALA A 56 10.61 -0.60 -2.44
C ALA A 56 9.80 -1.22 -1.30
N VAL A 57 9.07 -0.39 -0.55
CA VAL A 57 8.19 -0.85 0.54
C VAL A 57 7.02 -1.65 -0.02
N MET A 58 6.39 -1.17 -1.10
CA MET A 58 5.30 -1.92 -1.74
C MET A 58 5.79 -3.24 -2.34
N ASP A 59 6.96 -3.26 -2.97
CA ASP A 59 7.55 -4.45 -3.57
C ASP A 59 7.89 -5.54 -2.54
N GLU A 60 8.46 -5.15 -1.41
CA GLU A 60 8.73 -6.07 -0.29
C GLU A 60 7.45 -6.73 0.22
N VAL A 61 6.42 -5.92 0.50
CA VAL A 61 5.13 -6.42 1.01
C VAL A 61 4.41 -7.27 -0.04
N LEU A 62 4.41 -6.84 -1.30
CA LEU A 62 3.74 -7.55 -2.38
C LEU A 62 4.36 -8.93 -2.62
N LYS A 63 5.70 -9.03 -2.61
CA LYS A 63 6.42 -10.31 -2.74
C LYS A 63 6.12 -11.23 -1.55
N PHE A 64 6.19 -10.70 -0.33
CA PHE A 64 5.88 -11.46 0.87
C PHE A 64 4.49 -12.11 0.83
N HIS A 65 3.49 -11.40 0.30
CA HIS A 65 2.15 -11.94 0.14
C HIS A 65 2.01 -12.88 -1.07
N ALA A 66 2.58 -12.54 -2.22
CA ALA A 66 2.49 -13.35 -3.44
C ALA A 66 3.05 -14.77 -3.23
N ASP A 67 4.20 -14.89 -2.56
CA ASP A 67 4.85 -16.19 -2.30
C ASP A 67 3.99 -17.14 -1.43
N ARG A 68 3.00 -16.60 -0.73
CA ARG A 68 2.11 -17.34 0.19
C ARG A 68 0.76 -17.68 -0.42
N ILE A 69 0.47 -17.21 -1.63
CA ILE A 69 -0.81 -17.42 -2.32
C ILE A 69 -0.54 -18.24 -3.59
N PRO A 70 -0.73 -19.57 -3.57
CA PRO A 70 -0.38 -20.45 -4.70
C PRO A 70 -1.07 -20.11 -6.03
N ALA A 71 -2.20 -19.41 -5.98
CA ALA A 71 -2.95 -18.99 -7.15
C ALA A 71 -2.41 -17.71 -7.82
N VAL A 72 -1.43 -17.03 -7.21
CA VAL A 72 -0.81 -15.83 -7.77
C VAL A 72 0.34 -16.23 -8.68
N ASP A 73 0.24 -15.88 -9.96
CA ASP A 73 1.29 -16.14 -10.96
C ASP A 73 2.13 -14.90 -11.29
N LYS A 74 1.57 -13.70 -11.09
CA LYS A 74 2.23 -12.42 -11.38
C LYS A 74 1.88 -11.34 -10.37
N THR A 75 2.78 -10.38 -10.23
CA THR A 75 2.59 -9.17 -9.43
C THR A 75 2.83 -7.93 -10.30
N LEU A 76 2.22 -6.81 -9.91
CA LEU A 76 2.39 -5.51 -10.54
C LEU A 76 2.30 -4.42 -9.49
N ILE A 77 3.12 -3.37 -9.59
CA ILE A 77 3.02 -2.18 -8.76
C ILE A 77 2.70 -1.01 -9.66
N GLN A 78 1.70 -0.22 -9.29
CA GLN A 78 1.34 1.01 -9.99
C GLN A 78 1.42 2.19 -9.04
N TYR A 79 1.73 3.36 -9.58
CA TYR A 79 1.73 4.61 -8.85
C TYR A 79 0.47 5.37 -9.22
N LEU A 80 -0.48 5.43 -8.29
CA LEU A 80 -1.85 5.83 -8.57
C LEU A 80 -2.18 7.20 -8.01
N LEU A 81 -3.04 7.91 -8.73
CA LEU A 81 -3.65 9.15 -8.30
C LEU A 81 -4.72 8.88 -7.21
N PRO A 82 -4.98 9.86 -6.33
CA PRO A 82 -6.04 9.76 -5.32
C PRO A 82 -7.40 9.32 -5.88
N GLU A 83 -7.82 9.83 -7.05
CA GLU A 83 -9.09 9.41 -7.67
C GLU A 83 -9.09 7.94 -8.12
N GLU A 84 -7.95 7.40 -8.54
CA GLU A 84 -7.81 5.99 -8.93
C GLU A 84 -7.87 5.10 -7.69
N ILE A 85 -7.26 5.55 -6.59
CA ILE A 85 -7.32 4.86 -5.29
C ILE A 85 -8.76 4.88 -4.76
N ALA A 86 -9.47 6.01 -4.86
CA ALA A 86 -10.88 6.11 -4.48
C ALA A 86 -11.76 5.14 -5.29
N ASN A 87 -11.53 5.04 -6.59
CA ASN A 87 -12.22 4.07 -7.44
C ASN A 87 -11.98 2.62 -7.00
N LEU A 88 -10.78 2.28 -6.52
CA LEU A 88 -10.49 0.95 -5.97
C LEU A 88 -11.24 0.72 -4.65
N VAL A 89 -11.21 1.70 -3.75
CA VAL A 89 -11.93 1.64 -2.47
C VAL A 89 -13.42 1.38 -2.70
N ASP A 90 -14.05 2.15 -3.59
CA ASP A 90 -15.48 2.00 -3.88
C ASP A 90 -15.79 0.68 -4.57
N ARG A 91 -15.01 0.31 -5.60
CA ARG A 91 -15.24 -0.91 -6.40
C ARG A 91 -15.15 -2.19 -5.57
N TYR A 92 -14.23 -2.22 -4.61
CA TYR A 92 -14.00 -3.38 -3.75
C TYR A 92 -14.67 -3.22 -2.37
N ALA A 93 -15.48 -2.18 -2.16
CA ALA A 93 -16.16 -1.87 -0.91
C ALA A 93 -15.21 -1.88 0.32
N LEU A 94 -14.00 -1.34 0.13
CA LEU A 94 -12.96 -1.31 1.17
C LEU A 94 -13.30 -0.24 2.20
N GLN A 95 -13.09 -0.58 3.47
CA GLN A 95 -13.45 0.26 4.60
C GLN A 95 -12.25 0.92 5.25
N ARG A 96 -11.04 0.51 4.87
CA ARG A 96 -9.78 0.92 5.50
C ARG A 96 -8.68 1.07 4.47
N ILE A 97 -7.74 1.95 4.78
CA ILE A 97 -6.49 2.12 4.05
C ILE A 97 -5.34 1.86 5.04
N ALA A 98 -4.42 0.99 4.63
CA ALA A 98 -3.17 0.73 5.32
C ALA A 98 -2.03 1.38 4.54
N LEU A 99 -1.58 2.55 5.01
CA LEU A 99 -0.45 3.26 4.44
C LEU A 99 0.86 2.77 5.08
N LEU A 100 1.73 2.21 4.24
CA LEU A 100 3.06 1.73 4.58
C LEU A 100 4.07 2.86 4.37
N VAL A 101 4.69 3.29 5.47
CA VAL A 101 5.71 4.33 5.47
C VAL A 101 7.03 3.67 5.86
N LYS A 102 8.11 4.02 5.16
CA LYS A 102 9.45 3.62 5.59
C LYS A 102 9.70 4.25 6.95
N ASP A 103 10.29 3.51 7.89
CA ASP A 103 10.77 4.15 9.11
C ASP A 103 11.91 5.06 8.65
N ASP A 104 11.65 6.36 8.59
CA ASP A 104 12.71 7.33 8.59
C ASP A 104 13.34 7.22 9.98
N ASP A 105 14.34 6.33 10.11
CA ASP A 105 15.33 6.48 11.15
C ASP A 105 15.80 7.94 11.04
N THR A 106 15.46 8.70 12.06
CA THR A 106 15.93 10.05 12.30
C THR A 106 17.44 10.07 12.15
N MET A 107 17.94 10.45 10.97
CA MET A 107 19.21 11.14 10.74
C MET A 107 19.26 11.57 9.28
N PHE A 108 18.91 12.82 9.02
CA PHE A 108 19.58 13.61 8.00
C PHE A 108 21.09 13.64 8.34
N GLN A 109 21.83 12.59 7.99
CA GLN A 109 23.23 12.76 7.61
C GLN A 109 23.22 13.05 6.12
N CYS A 110 23.11 14.35 5.82
CA CYS A 110 23.57 14.87 4.55
C CYS A 110 25.10 14.65 4.54
N ASP A 111 25.54 13.48 4.07
CA ASP A 111 26.95 13.20 3.76
C ASP A 111 27.27 13.76 2.36
N CYS A 112 26.75 14.96 2.06
CA CYS A 112 27.36 15.77 1.03
C CYS A 112 28.74 16.14 1.58
N GLY A 113 29.79 15.49 1.04
CA GLY A 113 31.21 15.76 1.30
C GLY A 113 31.67 17.17 0.91
N CYS A 114 30.88 18.18 1.22
CA CYS A 114 31.24 19.59 1.19
C CYS A 114 32.00 19.88 2.49
N GLY A 115 33.33 19.69 2.44
CA GLY A 115 34.24 20.06 3.52
C GLY A 115 34.14 21.55 3.85
N CYS A 116 33.31 21.89 4.84
CA CYS A 116 33.28 23.20 5.47
C CYS A 116 33.53 23.01 6.97
N GLY A 117 34.81 23.00 7.30
CA GLY A 117 35.39 22.99 8.64
C GLY A 117 36.89 23.20 8.51
#